data_AF-A0A1M5VTZ8-F1
#
_entry.id   AF-A0A1M5VTZ8-F1
#
_cell.length_a   1.000
_cell.length_b   1.000
_cell.length_c   1.000
_cell.angle_alpha   90.00
_cell.angle_beta   90.00
_cell.angle_gamma   90.00
#
_symmetry.space_group_name_H-M   'P 1'
#
loop_
_entity.id
_entity.type
_entity.pdbx_description
1 polymer ?
#
loop_
_entity_poly.entity_id
_entity_poly.type
_entity_poly.pdbx_seq_one_letter_code
_entity_poly.pdbx_strand_id
1 'polypeptide(L)'
;MKNALSILVASTVFYFSCSSKIDKSSTTAVPVKDVKSVSSKKLYLDVHNLEPGKVTFEAVAGAHQKDLATQGKYDVSFIKYWVDEAAGKVYCLVESPDSASVYKTHQEAHGLVPQLVRPVSDGPESTITLNHTLFLDIHKLGAGNVTAEAVAAAHAKDLATQGKYDVNFINYWVDEQTGTVMCLSEAKDEQSVINTHKEAHGLIPSEVRPVKQGN
;
A
#
# COMPACT_ATOMS: atom_id res chain seq x y z
N MET A 1 21.27 30.15 50.24
CA MET A 1 21.71 28.86 50.81
C MET A 1 21.94 27.91 49.66
N LYS A 2 23.21 27.74 49.29
CA LYS A 2 23.68 26.80 48.26
C LYS A 2 24.12 25.54 49.02
N ASN A 3 23.80 24.36 48.51
CA ASN A 3 24.69 23.19 48.58
C ASN A 3 24.21 22.15 47.57
N ALA A 4 25.01 22.02 46.52
CA ALA A 4 24.88 21.02 45.47
C ALA A 4 25.48 19.69 45.95
N LEU A 5 24.80 18.59 45.67
CA LEU A 5 25.27 17.24 45.94
C LEU A 5 25.85 16.67 44.64
N SER A 6 27.18 16.65 44.53
CA SER A 6 27.91 15.99 43.45
C SER A 6 28.04 14.50 43.74
N ILE A 7 27.52 13.66 42.84
CA ILE A 7 27.71 12.21 42.86
C ILE A 7 28.92 11.87 41.97
N LEU A 8 29.97 11.34 42.59
CA LEU A 8 31.19 10.88 41.97
C LEU A 8 31.02 9.40 41.60
N VAL A 9 31.01 9.05 40.31
CA VAL A 9 30.99 7.65 39.85
C VAL A 9 32.44 7.20 39.62
N ALA A 10 32.91 6.29 40.47
CA ALA A 10 34.24 5.69 40.37
C ALA A 10 34.31 4.72 39.18
N SER A 11 35.22 5.02 38.24
CA SER A 11 35.54 4.16 37.10
C SER A 11 36.59 3.12 37.52
N THR A 12 36.20 1.85 37.60
CA THR A 12 37.12 0.72 37.76
C THR A 12 37.57 0.23 36.40
N VAL A 13 38.81 0.59 36.04
CA VAL A 13 39.53 0.06 34.87
C VAL A 13 40.04 -1.34 35.22
N PHE A 14 39.45 -2.37 34.63
CA PHE A 14 40.01 -3.72 34.66
C PHE A 14 41.02 -3.88 33.51
N TYR A 15 42.30 -3.93 33.86
CA TYR A 15 43.37 -4.39 32.98
C TYR A 15 43.33 -5.92 32.91
N PHE A 16 42.87 -6.47 31.78
CA PHE A 16 43.11 -7.87 31.43
C PHE A 16 44.27 -7.93 30.44
N SER A 17 45.46 -8.26 30.95
CA SER A 17 46.59 -8.69 30.14
C SER A 17 46.47 -10.19 29.91
N CYS A 18 46.22 -10.60 28.67
CA CYS A 18 46.33 -12.00 28.25
C CYS A 18 47.12 -12.08 26.96
N SER A 19 48.40 -12.37 27.10
CA SER A 19 49.25 -12.91 26.02
C SER A 19 48.94 -14.39 25.87
N SER A 20 48.55 -14.84 24.68
CA SER A 20 49.18 -16.01 24.04
C SER A 20 48.58 -16.36 22.67
N LYS A 21 49.52 -16.56 21.74
CA LYS A 21 49.54 -17.49 20.61
C LYS A 21 48.62 -17.20 19.42
N ILE A 22 49.28 -16.67 18.40
CA ILE A 22 48.88 -16.73 16.99
C ILE A 22 48.94 -18.20 16.56
N ASP A 23 47.77 -18.82 16.37
CA ASP A 23 47.66 -20.03 15.56
C ASP A 23 47.53 -19.61 14.09
N LYS A 24 48.59 -19.82 13.32
CA LYS A 24 48.55 -19.77 11.85
C LYS A 24 47.81 -21.01 11.35
N SER A 25 46.48 -20.92 11.31
CA SER A 25 45.67 -21.83 10.51
C SER A 25 45.28 -21.14 9.20
N SER A 26 45.74 -21.76 8.12
CA SER A 26 45.52 -21.41 6.71
C SER A 26 44.04 -21.17 6.42
N THR A 27 43.63 -19.90 6.37
CA THR A 27 42.35 -19.47 5.83
C THR A 27 42.48 -19.37 4.30
N THR A 28 42.00 -20.39 3.60
CA THR A 28 41.58 -20.21 2.21
C THR A 28 40.32 -19.34 2.24
N ALA A 29 40.47 -18.07 1.88
CA ALA A 29 39.35 -17.17 1.66
C ALA A 29 38.48 -17.75 0.54
N VAL A 30 37.32 -18.30 0.90
CA VAL A 30 36.24 -18.54 -0.05
C VAL A 30 35.77 -17.16 -0.50
N PRO A 31 35.71 -16.86 -1.81
CA PRO A 31 35.16 -15.61 -2.27
C PRO A 31 33.69 -15.56 -1.84
N VAL A 32 33.36 -14.65 -0.92
CA VAL A 32 31.98 -14.27 -0.63
C VAL A 32 31.47 -13.65 -1.93
N LYS A 33 30.77 -14.45 -2.73
CA LYS A 33 30.00 -13.92 -3.85
C LYS A 33 29.03 -12.90 -3.27
N ASP A 34 29.06 -11.68 -3.78
CA ASP A 34 28.08 -10.65 -3.48
C ASP A 34 26.69 -11.26 -3.57
N VAL A 35 26.07 -11.50 -2.41
CA VAL A 35 24.65 -11.80 -2.35
C VAL A 35 23.98 -10.49 -2.74
N LYS A 36 23.64 -10.36 -4.02
CA LYS A 36 22.64 -9.37 -4.44
C LYS A 36 21.45 -9.57 -3.51
N SER A 37 21.20 -8.57 -2.66
CA SER A 37 19.95 -8.48 -1.91
C SER A 37 18.84 -8.71 -2.92
N VAL A 38 18.15 -9.85 -2.80
CA VAL A 38 16.92 -10.09 -3.54
C VAL A 38 15.97 -9.04 -3.01
N SER A 39 15.69 -8.01 -3.81
CA SER A 39 14.70 -6.99 -3.44
C SER A 39 13.37 -7.72 -3.26
N SER A 40 12.87 -7.79 -2.02
CA SER A 40 11.52 -8.29 -1.79
C SER A 40 10.55 -7.23 -2.32
N LYS A 41 9.83 -7.55 -3.40
CA LYS A 41 8.80 -6.66 -3.94
C LYS A 41 7.71 -6.41 -2.89
N LYS A 42 7.03 -5.28 -3.02
CA LYS A 42 5.92 -4.84 -2.17
C LYS A 42 4.77 -4.39 -3.06
N LEU A 43 3.56 -4.36 -2.50
CA LEU A 43 2.42 -3.73 -3.14
C LEU A 43 2.50 -2.21 -3.02
N TYR A 44 2.10 -1.55 -4.10
CA TYR A 44 1.96 -0.12 -4.23
C TYR A 44 0.57 0.20 -4.80
N LEU A 45 -0.04 1.24 -4.25
CA LEU A 45 -1.16 1.91 -4.88
C LEU A 45 -0.65 3.22 -5.48
N ASP A 46 -0.89 3.42 -6.77
CA ASP A 46 -0.70 4.72 -7.40
C ASP A 46 -2.04 5.36 -7.79
N VAL A 47 -2.01 6.69 -7.90
CA VAL A 47 -3.21 7.49 -8.20
C VAL A 47 -2.89 8.52 -9.26
N HIS A 48 -3.70 8.50 -10.32
CA HIS A 48 -3.73 9.53 -11.36
C HIS A 48 -4.99 10.38 -11.19
N ASN A 49 -4.79 11.69 -11.14
CA ASN A 49 -5.82 12.72 -11.18
C ASN A 49 -5.72 13.39 -12.55
N LEU A 50 -6.71 13.12 -13.39
CA LEU A 50 -6.91 13.67 -14.71
C LEU A 50 -8.11 14.63 -14.66
N GLU A 51 -8.34 15.36 -15.75
CA GLU A 51 -9.51 16.23 -15.84
C GLU A 51 -10.82 15.40 -15.83
N PRO A 52 -11.85 15.82 -15.07
CA PRO A 52 -13.17 15.18 -15.07
C PRO A 52 -13.72 14.97 -16.49
N GLY A 53 -14.18 13.75 -16.78
CA GLY A 53 -14.73 13.38 -18.10
C GLY A 53 -13.71 13.34 -19.25
N LYS A 54 -12.41 13.49 -18.99
CA LYS A 54 -11.33 13.38 -20.00
C LYS A 54 -10.63 12.03 -20.02
N VAL A 55 -11.02 11.12 -19.14
CA VAL A 55 -10.53 9.75 -19.12
C VAL A 55 -11.67 8.80 -19.47
N THR A 56 -11.35 7.81 -20.30
CA THR A 56 -12.27 6.70 -20.58
C THR A 56 -11.66 5.40 -20.10
N PHE A 57 -12.48 4.45 -19.67
CA PHE A 57 -12.03 3.12 -19.26
C PHE A 57 -11.22 2.43 -20.36
N GLU A 58 -11.65 2.54 -21.63
CA GLU A 58 -10.93 1.98 -22.78
C GLU A 58 -9.54 2.60 -22.98
N ALA A 59 -9.42 3.93 -22.84
CA ALA A 59 -8.13 4.60 -22.90
C ALA A 59 -7.19 4.16 -21.76
N VAL A 60 -7.71 3.94 -20.55
CA VAL A 60 -6.93 3.42 -19.43
C VAL A 60 -6.51 1.97 -19.69
N ALA A 61 -7.39 1.13 -20.24
CA ALA A 61 -7.02 -0.22 -20.66
C ALA A 61 -5.85 -0.20 -21.67
N GLY A 62 -5.91 0.69 -22.67
CA GLY A 62 -4.83 0.87 -23.64
C GLY A 62 -3.53 1.41 -23.02
N ALA A 63 -3.61 2.26 -21.99
CA ALA A 63 -2.46 2.72 -21.22
C ALA A 63 -1.84 1.57 -20.41
N HIS A 64 -2.68 0.80 -19.71
CA HIS A 64 -2.27 -0.35 -18.91
C HIS A 64 -1.54 -1.41 -19.75
N GLN A 65 -1.99 -1.68 -20.98
CA GLN A 65 -1.28 -2.59 -21.88
C GLN A 65 0.16 -2.12 -22.21
N LYS A 66 0.40 -0.81 -22.24
CA LYS A 66 1.76 -0.26 -22.42
C LYS A 66 2.60 -0.39 -21.15
N ASP A 67 1.99 -0.25 -19.97
CA ASP A 67 2.65 -0.52 -18.70
C ASP A 67 3.08 -1.99 -18.64
N LEU A 68 2.18 -2.92 -18.95
CA LEU A 68 2.46 -4.36 -19.04
C LEU A 68 3.61 -4.67 -20.01
N ALA A 69 3.66 -4.03 -21.18
CA ALA A 69 4.74 -4.20 -22.14
C ALA A 69 6.11 -3.66 -21.64
N THR A 70 6.10 -2.75 -20.68
CA THR A 70 7.29 -2.05 -20.16
C THR A 70 7.78 -2.63 -18.83
N GLN A 71 6.88 -3.21 -18.02
CA GLN A 71 7.08 -3.53 -16.60
C GLN A 71 8.33 -4.40 -16.31
N GLY A 72 8.67 -5.33 -17.22
CA GLY A 72 9.82 -6.23 -17.06
C GLY A 72 11.16 -5.49 -17.01
N LYS A 73 11.26 -4.29 -17.60
CA LYS A 73 12.47 -3.45 -17.56
C LYS A 73 12.79 -2.93 -16.16
N TYR A 74 11.76 -2.75 -15.33
CA TYR A 74 11.85 -2.16 -14.00
C TYR A 74 11.55 -3.16 -12.89
N ASP A 75 11.40 -4.45 -13.23
CA ASP A 75 11.01 -5.51 -12.31
C ASP A 75 9.68 -5.22 -11.58
N VAL A 76 8.74 -4.60 -12.29
CA VAL A 76 7.41 -4.23 -11.81
C VAL A 76 6.37 -5.23 -12.32
N SER A 77 5.30 -5.47 -11.56
CA SER A 77 4.14 -6.25 -11.95
C SER A 77 2.88 -5.40 -11.73
N PHE A 78 2.28 -4.91 -12.81
CA PHE A 78 0.97 -4.27 -12.75
C PHE A 78 -0.12 -5.34 -12.59
N ILE A 79 -1.04 -5.16 -11.62
CA ILE A 79 -1.97 -6.22 -11.18
C ILE A 79 -3.41 -5.93 -11.62
N LYS A 80 -3.91 -4.74 -11.28
CA LYS A 80 -5.31 -4.32 -11.53
C LYS A 80 -5.40 -2.80 -11.49
N TYR A 81 -6.44 -2.26 -12.12
CA TYR A 81 -6.72 -0.82 -12.09
C TYR A 81 -8.21 -0.55 -11.95
N TRP A 82 -8.54 0.62 -11.41
CA TRP A 82 -9.90 1.11 -11.26
C TRP A 82 -10.04 2.52 -11.82
N VAL A 83 -11.14 2.79 -12.53
CA VAL A 83 -11.38 4.07 -13.21
C VAL A 83 -12.70 4.66 -12.76
N ASP A 84 -12.64 5.90 -12.27
CA ASP A 84 -13.78 6.80 -12.15
C ASP A 84 -13.69 7.82 -13.30
N GLU A 85 -14.42 7.55 -14.39
CA GLU A 85 -14.44 8.41 -15.59
C GLU A 85 -15.03 9.80 -15.28
N ALA A 86 -16.00 9.86 -14.36
CA ALA A 86 -16.69 11.10 -14.00
C ALA A 86 -15.75 12.05 -13.23
N ALA A 87 -15.00 11.52 -12.27
CA ALA A 87 -14.03 12.31 -11.50
C ALA A 87 -12.67 12.47 -12.19
N GLY A 88 -12.40 11.72 -13.27
CA GLY A 88 -11.09 11.73 -13.90
C GLY A 88 -10.02 11.02 -13.06
N LYS A 89 -10.38 9.97 -12.30
CA LYS A 89 -9.45 9.29 -11.39
C LYS A 89 -9.13 7.89 -11.87
N VAL A 90 -7.85 7.53 -11.78
CA VAL A 90 -7.36 6.16 -12.01
C VAL A 90 -6.52 5.73 -10.82
N TYR A 91 -6.74 4.49 -10.39
CA TYR A 91 -6.00 3.85 -9.31
C TYR A 91 -5.39 2.58 -9.87
N CYS A 92 -4.09 2.35 -9.68
CA CYS A 92 -3.45 1.09 -10.06
C CYS A 92 -2.88 0.39 -8.83
N LEU A 93 -3.06 -0.93 -8.76
CA LEU A 93 -2.38 -1.79 -7.82
C LEU A 93 -1.20 -2.45 -8.54
N VAL A 94 -0.01 -2.32 -7.94
CA VAL A 94 1.25 -2.69 -8.57
C VAL A 94 2.15 -3.37 -7.55
N GLU A 95 2.77 -4.49 -7.89
CA GLU A 95 3.86 -5.06 -7.12
C GLU A 95 5.21 -4.58 -7.70
N SER A 96 6.08 -4.04 -6.86
CA SER A 96 7.33 -3.40 -7.30
C SER A 96 8.45 -3.49 -6.24
N PRO A 97 9.73 -3.45 -6.64
CA PRO A 97 10.83 -3.28 -5.69
C PRO A 97 10.81 -1.92 -4.96
N ASP A 98 10.35 -0.86 -5.64
CA ASP A 98 10.25 0.50 -5.08
C ASP A 98 9.23 1.37 -5.85
N SER A 99 8.85 2.52 -5.28
CA SER A 99 7.90 3.45 -5.92
C SER A 99 8.47 4.14 -7.16
N ALA A 100 9.79 4.31 -7.23
CA ALA A 100 10.45 4.96 -8.36
C ALA A 100 10.37 4.10 -9.63
N SER A 101 10.38 2.79 -9.49
CA SER A 101 10.26 1.81 -10.58
C SER A 101 8.84 1.80 -11.17
N VAL A 102 7.80 1.94 -10.33
CA VAL A 102 6.41 2.16 -10.79
C VAL A 102 6.32 3.44 -11.61
N TYR A 103 6.81 4.57 -11.06
CA TYR A 103 6.78 5.86 -11.74
C TYR A 103 7.51 5.83 -13.09
N LYS A 104 8.71 5.25 -13.14
CA LYS A 104 9.49 5.12 -14.38
C LYS A 104 8.81 4.26 -15.42
N THR A 105 8.10 3.21 -15.00
CA THR A 105 7.35 2.36 -15.92
C THR A 105 6.26 3.17 -16.62
N HIS A 106 5.41 3.88 -15.87
CA HIS A 106 4.39 4.77 -16.46
C HIS A 106 5.00 5.86 -17.36
N GLN A 107 6.10 6.47 -16.91
CA GLN A 107 6.79 7.51 -17.66
C GLN A 107 7.27 7.01 -19.02
N GLU A 108 7.88 5.83 -19.09
CA GLU A 108 8.38 5.24 -20.34
C GLU A 108 7.26 4.65 -21.20
N ALA A 109 6.26 4.00 -20.58
CA ALA A 109 5.16 3.35 -21.28
C ALA A 109 4.28 4.34 -22.06
N HIS A 110 3.93 5.47 -21.42
CA HIS A 110 2.98 6.42 -22.00
C HIS A 110 3.14 7.88 -21.55
N GLY A 111 4.08 8.18 -20.65
CA GLY A 111 4.36 9.55 -20.19
C GLY A 111 3.36 10.14 -19.19
N LEU A 112 2.17 9.56 -19.05
CA LEU A 112 1.22 9.92 -17.97
C LEU A 112 1.72 9.35 -16.64
N VAL A 113 2.25 10.19 -15.77
CA VAL A 113 2.78 9.75 -14.46
C VAL A 113 1.77 9.96 -13.33
N PRO A 114 1.73 9.10 -12.32
CA PRO A 114 0.85 9.28 -11.17
C PRO A 114 1.30 10.45 -10.30
N GLN A 115 0.35 11.15 -9.65
CA GLN A 115 0.71 12.16 -8.64
C GLN A 115 1.13 11.52 -7.32
N LEU A 116 0.82 10.24 -7.13
CA LEU A 116 1.09 9.51 -5.92
C LEU A 116 1.44 8.06 -6.23
N VAL A 117 2.48 7.53 -5.58
CA VAL A 117 2.81 6.09 -5.55
C VAL A 117 3.15 5.74 -4.10
N ARG A 118 2.35 4.91 -3.44
CA ARG A 118 2.54 4.59 -2.02
C ARG A 118 2.54 3.10 -1.74
N PRO A 119 3.42 2.63 -0.85
CA PRO A 119 3.39 1.25 -0.41
C PRO A 119 2.09 0.99 0.36
N VAL A 120 1.51 -0.19 0.14
CA VAL A 120 0.30 -0.64 0.85
C VAL A 120 0.45 -2.09 1.29
N SER A 121 -0.27 -2.47 2.33
CA SER A 121 -0.63 -3.86 2.62
C SER A 121 -2.09 -4.10 2.24
N ASP A 122 -2.48 -5.32 1.91
CA ASP A 122 -3.84 -5.67 1.53
C ASP A 122 -4.53 -6.61 2.52
N GLY A 123 -5.84 -6.77 2.33
CA GLY A 123 -6.67 -7.73 3.02
C GLY A 123 -6.93 -9.00 2.20
N PRO A 124 -7.65 -9.98 2.77
CA PRO A 124 -8.18 -11.09 1.99
C PRO A 124 -9.19 -10.59 0.95
N GLU A 125 -9.04 -11.03 -0.30
CA GLU A 125 -9.95 -10.68 -1.39
C GLU A 125 -11.16 -11.62 -1.45
N SER A 126 -12.36 -11.05 -1.48
CA SER A 126 -13.63 -11.75 -1.74
C SER A 126 -13.95 -11.81 -3.24
N THR A 127 -14.90 -12.66 -3.63
CA THR A 127 -15.32 -12.76 -5.03
C THR A 127 -16.24 -11.59 -5.41
N ILE A 128 -15.99 -11.00 -6.58
CA ILE A 128 -16.88 -10.03 -7.22
C ILE A 128 -18.06 -10.78 -7.84
N THR A 129 -19.28 -10.37 -7.51
CA THR A 129 -20.52 -11.04 -7.94
C THR A 129 -21.11 -10.49 -9.24
N LEU A 130 -20.72 -9.28 -9.64
CA LEU A 130 -21.20 -8.52 -10.79
C LEU A 130 -22.70 -8.18 -10.76
N ASN A 131 -23.34 -8.31 -9.59
CA ASN A 131 -24.75 -7.94 -9.41
C ASN A 131 -24.94 -6.45 -9.16
N HIS A 132 -23.87 -5.73 -8.84
CA HIS A 132 -23.88 -4.38 -8.32
C HIS A 132 -22.74 -3.53 -8.90
N THR A 133 -22.77 -2.22 -8.59
CA THR A 133 -21.70 -1.29 -8.99
C THR A 133 -20.52 -1.46 -8.05
N LEU A 134 -19.30 -1.45 -8.60
CA LEU A 134 -18.09 -1.39 -7.79
C LEU A 134 -17.87 0.03 -7.25
N PHE A 135 -17.51 0.12 -5.99
CA PHE A 135 -17.14 1.36 -5.32
C PHE A 135 -15.75 1.26 -4.73
N LEU A 136 -14.96 2.31 -4.95
CA LEU A 136 -13.78 2.59 -4.12
C LEU A 136 -14.14 3.67 -3.10
N ASP A 137 -13.95 3.37 -1.82
CA ASP A 137 -14.01 4.34 -0.74
C ASP A 137 -12.63 4.59 -0.14
N ILE A 138 -12.45 5.80 0.41
CA ILE A 138 -11.16 6.25 0.95
C ILE A 138 -11.36 6.83 2.35
N HIS A 139 -10.66 6.26 3.33
CA HIS A 139 -10.53 6.83 4.67
C HIS A 139 -9.18 7.54 4.80
N LYS A 140 -9.19 8.81 5.25
CA LYS A 140 -8.00 9.61 5.55
C LYS A 140 -7.97 9.89 7.05
N LEU A 141 -7.29 9.01 7.79
CA LEU A 141 -7.26 9.01 9.26
C LEU A 141 -6.02 9.71 9.83
N GLY A 142 -5.03 10.01 8.98
CA GLY A 142 -3.82 10.75 9.34
C GLY A 142 -2.69 9.86 9.84
N ALA A 143 -1.45 10.35 9.66
CA ALA A 143 -0.24 9.61 9.97
C ALA A 143 -0.20 9.20 11.46
N GLY A 144 0.14 7.94 11.72
CA GLY A 144 0.25 7.38 13.07
C GLY A 144 -1.08 6.91 13.70
N ASN A 145 -2.22 7.06 13.01
CA ASN A 145 -3.53 6.69 13.54
C ASN A 145 -4.07 5.35 13.02
N VAL A 146 -3.33 4.65 12.14
CA VAL A 146 -3.79 3.44 11.46
C VAL A 146 -2.77 2.33 11.62
N THR A 147 -3.24 1.14 11.97
CA THR A 147 -2.46 -0.09 11.85
C THR A 147 -3.19 -1.09 10.95
N ALA A 148 -2.46 -1.96 10.24
CA ALA A 148 -3.06 -3.00 9.42
C ALA A 148 -3.97 -3.94 10.23
N GLU A 149 -3.61 -4.24 11.48
CA GLU A 149 -4.44 -5.03 12.40
C GLU A 149 -5.76 -4.33 12.74
N ALA A 150 -5.72 -3.01 13.02
CA ALA A 150 -6.93 -2.25 13.31
C ALA A 150 -7.86 -2.17 12.08
N VAL A 151 -7.29 -2.05 10.87
CA VAL A 151 -8.08 -2.07 9.63
C VAL A 151 -8.70 -3.45 9.40
N ALA A 152 -7.96 -4.54 9.61
CA ALA A 152 -8.50 -5.90 9.51
C ALA A 152 -9.66 -6.12 10.50
N ALA A 153 -9.54 -5.61 11.73
CA ALA A 153 -10.61 -5.68 12.72
C ALA A 153 -11.82 -4.81 12.37
N ALA A 154 -11.62 -3.65 11.73
CA ALA A 154 -12.71 -2.81 11.22
C ALA A 154 -13.42 -3.49 10.04
N HIS A 155 -12.66 -4.03 9.09
CA HIS A 155 -13.20 -4.76 7.94
C HIS A 155 -14.01 -5.99 8.38
N ALA A 156 -13.58 -6.72 9.41
CA ALA A 156 -14.37 -7.83 9.96
C ALA A 156 -15.75 -7.38 10.48
N LYS A 157 -15.87 -6.15 11.00
CA LYS A 157 -17.16 -5.56 11.41
C LYS A 157 -17.99 -5.14 10.20
N ASP A 158 -17.35 -4.64 9.14
CA ASP A 158 -18.03 -4.36 7.88
C ASP A 158 -18.63 -5.63 7.31
N LEU A 159 -17.86 -6.72 7.22
CA LEU A 159 -18.33 -8.04 6.78
C LEU A 159 -19.51 -8.55 7.62
N ALA A 160 -19.46 -8.38 8.95
CA ALA A 160 -20.57 -8.77 9.82
C ALA A 160 -21.86 -7.94 9.61
N THR A 161 -21.75 -6.74 9.03
CA THR A 161 -22.86 -5.79 8.84
C THR A 161 -23.37 -5.76 7.40
N GLN A 162 -22.53 -6.09 6.42
CA GLN A 162 -22.74 -5.84 4.99
C GLN A 162 -24.06 -6.39 4.42
N GLY A 163 -24.50 -7.57 4.89
CA GLY A 163 -25.74 -8.21 4.44
C GLY A 163 -27.00 -7.38 4.73
N LYS A 164 -26.97 -6.50 5.75
CA LYS A 164 -28.08 -5.60 6.07
C LYS A 164 -28.29 -4.53 4.99
N TYR A 165 -27.22 -4.11 4.33
CA TYR A 165 -27.22 -3.02 3.36
C TYR A 165 -27.04 -3.48 1.91
N ASP A 166 -27.01 -4.79 1.70
CA ASP A 166 -26.77 -5.40 0.38
C ASP A 166 -25.42 -4.94 -0.21
N VAL A 167 -24.38 -4.99 0.64
CA VAL A 167 -23.00 -4.65 0.28
C VAL A 167 -22.15 -5.92 0.28
N ASN A 168 -21.26 -6.04 -0.69
CA ASN A 168 -20.19 -7.04 -0.70
C ASN A 168 -18.84 -6.30 -0.64
N PHE A 169 -18.22 -6.28 0.54
CA PHE A 169 -16.86 -5.77 0.69
C PHE A 169 -15.87 -6.80 0.14
N ILE A 170 -15.01 -6.36 -0.78
CA ILE A 170 -14.16 -7.22 -1.61
C ILE A 170 -12.73 -7.26 -1.10
N ASN A 171 -12.09 -6.11 -0.93
CA ASN A 171 -10.71 -6.02 -0.45
C ASN A 171 -10.47 -4.63 0.17
N TYR A 172 -9.34 -4.45 0.82
CA TYR A 172 -8.85 -3.17 1.29
C TYR A 172 -7.33 -3.07 1.13
N TRP A 173 -6.83 -1.84 1.05
CA TRP A 173 -5.41 -1.51 1.00
C TRP A 173 -5.08 -0.43 2.03
N VAL A 174 -4.01 -0.65 2.79
CA VAL A 174 -3.62 0.17 3.94
C VAL A 174 -2.27 0.81 3.71
N ASP A 175 -2.23 2.14 3.76
CA ASP A 175 -1.03 2.95 3.89
C ASP A 175 -0.94 3.46 5.35
N GLU A 176 -0.26 2.69 6.21
CA GLU A 176 -0.05 3.04 7.63
C GLU A 176 0.79 4.31 7.80
N GLN A 177 1.66 4.63 6.83
CA GLN A 177 2.56 5.79 6.92
C GLN A 177 1.76 7.09 6.94
N THR A 178 0.72 7.19 6.13
CA THR A 178 -0.14 8.38 6.08
C THR A 178 -1.50 8.22 6.75
N GLY A 179 -1.82 6.99 7.17
CA GLY A 179 -3.12 6.63 7.69
C GLY A 179 -4.21 6.73 6.64
N THR A 180 -3.93 6.24 5.42
CA THR A 180 -4.91 6.15 4.34
C THR A 180 -5.35 4.70 4.17
N VAL A 181 -6.66 4.47 4.08
CA VAL A 181 -7.22 3.16 3.75
C VAL A 181 -8.10 3.33 2.52
N MET A 182 -7.98 2.41 1.58
CA MET A 182 -8.87 2.32 0.43
C MET A 182 -9.58 0.96 0.45
N CYS A 183 -10.90 0.94 0.36
CA CYS A 183 -11.68 -0.30 0.30
C CYS A 183 -12.36 -0.43 -1.07
N LEU A 184 -12.47 -1.66 -1.56
CA LEU A 184 -13.27 -2.02 -2.72
C LEU A 184 -14.52 -2.75 -2.25
N SER A 185 -15.69 -2.33 -2.74
CA SER A 185 -16.96 -2.97 -2.45
C SER A 185 -17.89 -3.01 -3.67
N GLU A 186 -18.87 -3.90 -3.65
CA GLU A 186 -20.02 -3.93 -4.55
C GLU A 186 -21.27 -3.50 -3.77
N ALA A 187 -22.03 -2.56 -4.32
CA ALA A 187 -23.30 -2.13 -3.73
C ALA A 187 -24.25 -1.57 -4.79
N LYS A 188 -25.53 -1.47 -4.43
CA LYS A 188 -26.53 -0.78 -5.26
C LYS A 188 -26.27 0.73 -5.40
N ASP A 189 -25.68 1.36 -4.38
CA ASP A 189 -25.42 2.79 -4.29
C ASP A 189 -24.34 3.10 -3.24
N GLU A 190 -23.77 4.30 -3.30
CA GLU A 190 -22.75 4.79 -2.35
C GLU A 190 -23.26 4.83 -0.90
N GLN A 191 -24.55 5.10 -0.71
CA GLN A 191 -25.14 5.30 0.61
C GLN A 191 -25.20 3.99 1.40
N SER A 192 -25.40 2.86 0.72
CA SER A 192 -25.30 1.53 1.32
C SER A 192 -23.90 1.26 1.89
N VAL A 193 -22.84 1.63 1.16
CA VAL A 193 -21.45 1.50 1.65
C VAL A 193 -21.23 2.39 2.88
N ILE A 194 -21.61 3.66 2.81
CA ILE A 194 -21.49 4.63 3.92
C ILE A 194 -22.24 4.16 5.17
N ASN A 195 -23.48 3.68 5.00
CA ASN A 195 -24.30 3.22 6.11
C ASN A 195 -23.70 1.97 6.77
N THR A 196 -23.10 1.07 5.98
CA THR A 196 -22.44 -0.12 6.52
C THR A 196 -21.28 0.28 7.41
N HIS A 197 -20.34 1.10 6.93
CA HIS A 197 -19.21 1.57 7.74
C HIS A 197 -19.66 2.31 9.01
N LYS A 198 -20.66 3.19 8.87
CA LYS A 198 -21.22 3.96 9.98
C LYS A 198 -21.79 3.05 11.07
N GLU A 199 -22.51 1.99 10.72
CA GLU A 199 -23.07 1.05 11.68
C GLU A 199 -22.01 0.07 12.22
N ALA A 200 -21.10 -0.41 11.38
CA ALA A 200 -20.09 -1.39 11.72
C ALA A 200 -19.06 -0.87 12.74
N HIS A 201 -18.52 0.32 12.50
CA HIS A 201 -17.44 0.88 13.33
C HIS A 201 -17.47 2.42 13.46
N GLY A 202 -18.41 3.11 12.81
CA GLY A 202 -18.64 4.55 12.98
C GLY A 202 -17.66 5.47 12.24
N LEU A 203 -16.65 4.93 11.56
CA LEU A 203 -15.75 5.74 10.71
C LEU A 203 -16.41 5.89 9.35
N ILE A 204 -16.61 7.12 8.89
CA ILE A 204 -17.22 7.40 7.59
C ILE A 204 -16.09 7.68 6.58
N PRO A 205 -16.09 7.06 5.39
CA PRO A 205 -15.11 7.35 4.36
C PRO A 205 -15.17 8.82 3.94
N SER A 206 -14.01 9.39 3.64
CA SER A 206 -13.90 10.76 3.12
C SER A 206 -14.47 10.91 1.71
N GLU A 207 -14.43 9.83 0.93
CA GLU A 207 -14.91 9.75 -0.44
C GLU A 207 -15.42 8.33 -0.69
N VAL A 208 -16.51 8.18 -1.45
CA VAL A 208 -16.98 6.91 -2.03
C VAL A 208 -17.24 7.19 -3.51
N ARG A 209 -16.70 6.38 -4.41
CA ARG A 209 -16.73 6.64 -5.86
C ARG A 209 -17.09 5.38 -6.62
N PRO A 210 -18.03 5.44 -7.59
CA PRO A 210 -18.25 4.31 -8.49
C PRO A 210 -17.04 4.15 -9.41
N VAL A 211 -16.62 2.92 -9.63
CA VAL A 211 -15.47 2.60 -10.48
C VAL A 211 -15.74 1.44 -11.42
N LYS A 212 -14.98 1.39 -12.51
CA LYS A 212 -14.84 0.20 -13.36
C LYS A 212 -13.47 -0.41 -13.12
N GLN A 213 -13.39 -1.72 -12.93
CA GLN A 213 -12.14 -2.44 -12.75
C GLN A 213 -11.66 -3.08 -14.05
N GLY A 214 -10.36 -3.04 -14.30
CA GLY A 214 -9.68 -3.91 -15.26
C GLY A 214 -8.43 -4.54 -14.67
N ASN A 215 -7.84 -5.45 -15.43
CA ASN A 215 -6.64 -6.23 -15.09
C ASN A 215 -5.59 -6.12 -16.21
#